data_AF-A0A7X7T4E1-F1
#
_entry.id   AF-A0A7X7T4E1-F1
#
_cell.length_a   1.000
_cell.length_b   1.000
_cell.length_c   1.000
_cell.angle_alpha   90.00
_cell.angle_beta   90.00
_cell.angle_gamma   90.00
#
_symmetry.space_group_name_H-M   'P 1'
#
loop_
_entity.id
_entity.type
_entity.pdbx_description
1 polymer ?
#
loop_
_entity_poly.entity_id
_entity_poly.type
_entity_poly.pdbx_seq_one_letter_code
_entity_poly.pdbx_strand_id
1 'polypeptide(L)'
;RGLPLDEALAIGPGEVLRTLGGLPDESRHCAALAAETLHAACLDVFRGGEGVRAEQARQAAERAAEQERLRTRIAAIRHQVVVLSGKGGVGKSTVAVSLAAAAARAGLSVGLLDVDVHGPSVPTMSGLEGQRPVVVGDALVPIEIGGVKVMSVGLLIGDQDQALIWRGPMKAKLIEQLLRDVAWGELDLLVVDAPPGTGDEPLAVCQLLGHPDGAVIVTTPQDVAITAVRKSISFCRQLALPILGVVENMSGLLCPACGHLAEVFGSGAGETMAAEMGVPFLGRIPMHPEITAAGDAGTLLRVPWEAGLLAEAFDRAFNPLLTIAGAVAPTPPTPERSPEHAMRIAIPLANGRLAQHFGHCAAFALLDVDLDRREILTRQDVPAPDHQPGLLPPWLAERGANIILAGGMGSRAQQLFAHHGIQVIVGVPSETPEALVTAWMAGTLVSGENVCDH
;
A
#
# COMPACT_ATOMS: atom_id res chain seq x y z
N ARG A 1 -45.83 -7.41 -51.10
CA ARG A 1 -45.63 -6.49 -49.96
C ARG A 1 -46.05 -7.26 -48.72
N GLY A 2 -45.15 -7.49 -47.77
CA GLY A 2 -45.49 -8.22 -46.53
C GLY A 2 -46.35 -7.35 -45.61
N LEU A 3 -47.22 -7.98 -44.82
CA LEU A 3 -47.98 -7.33 -43.76
C LEU A 3 -47.15 -7.31 -42.46
N PRO A 4 -47.33 -6.29 -41.60
CA PRO A 4 -46.90 -6.33 -40.20
C PRO A 4 -47.45 -7.58 -39.47
N LEU A 5 -46.69 -8.12 -38.51
CA LEU A 5 -47.02 -9.40 -37.87
C LEU A 5 -48.33 -9.34 -37.06
N ASP A 6 -48.60 -8.21 -36.43
CA ASP A 6 -49.85 -7.90 -35.72
C ASP A 6 -51.07 -7.84 -36.67
N GLU A 7 -50.92 -7.24 -37.85
CA GLU A 7 -51.95 -7.25 -38.89
C GLU A 7 -52.14 -8.66 -39.49
N ALA A 8 -51.06 -9.43 -39.64
CA ALA A 8 -51.11 -10.82 -40.11
C ALA A 8 -51.81 -11.75 -39.11
N LEU A 9 -51.64 -11.49 -37.80
CA LEU A 9 -52.30 -12.23 -36.72
C LEU A 9 -53.80 -11.90 -36.59
N ALA A 10 -54.27 -10.78 -37.15
CA ALA A 10 -55.70 -10.47 -37.20
C ALA A 10 -56.44 -11.28 -38.28
N ILE A 11 -55.71 -11.89 -39.23
CA ILE A 11 -56.29 -12.68 -40.32
C ILE A 11 -56.62 -14.09 -39.81
N GLY A 12 -57.92 -14.40 -39.78
CA GLY A 12 -58.39 -15.71 -39.36
C GLY A 12 -58.18 -16.80 -40.43
N PRO A 13 -58.05 -18.09 -40.06
CA PRO A 13 -57.90 -19.20 -41.01
C PRO A 13 -59.03 -19.25 -42.06
N GLY A 14 -60.27 -18.94 -41.65
CA GLY A 14 -61.43 -18.88 -42.54
C GLY A 14 -61.42 -17.71 -43.53
N GLU A 15 -60.61 -16.69 -43.29
CA GLU A 15 -60.40 -15.56 -44.19
C GLU A 15 -59.35 -15.89 -45.25
N VAL A 16 -58.25 -16.55 -44.86
CA VAL A 16 -57.25 -17.13 -45.76
C VAL A 16 -57.89 -18.09 -46.77
N LEU A 17 -58.76 -19.00 -46.30
CA LEU A 17 -59.45 -19.96 -47.15
C LEU A 17 -60.44 -19.32 -48.12
N ARG A 18 -61.10 -18.23 -47.71
CA ARG A 18 -62.03 -17.47 -48.56
C ARG A 18 -61.29 -16.78 -49.70
N THR A 19 -60.13 -16.23 -49.39
CA THR A 19 -59.28 -15.50 -50.36
C THR A 19 -58.61 -16.44 -51.35
N LEU A 20 -58.24 -17.66 -50.94
CA LEU A 20 -57.64 -18.65 -51.85
C LEU A 20 -58.58 -19.03 -53.00
N GLY A 21 -59.89 -19.18 -52.73
CA GLY A 21 -60.93 -19.43 -53.75
C GLY A 21 -60.75 -20.73 -54.55
N GLY A 22 -61.84 -21.29 -55.07
CA GLY A 22 -61.75 -22.39 -56.07
C GLY A 22 -61.08 -23.70 -55.62
N LEU A 23 -60.86 -23.92 -54.32
CA LEU A 23 -60.29 -25.17 -53.81
C LEU A 23 -61.29 -26.33 -53.93
N PRO A 24 -60.90 -27.50 -54.48
CA PRO A 24 -61.70 -28.72 -54.47
C PRO A 24 -62.08 -29.12 -53.05
N ASP A 25 -63.29 -29.65 -52.85
CA ASP A 25 -63.81 -29.97 -51.51
C ASP A 25 -62.91 -30.94 -50.73
N GLU A 26 -62.29 -31.89 -51.43
CA GLU A 26 -61.32 -32.85 -50.90
C GLU A 26 -60.02 -32.20 -50.36
N SER A 27 -59.67 -30.99 -50.83
CA SER A 27 -58.46 -30.26 -50.42
C SER A 27 -58.73 -29.19 -49.37
N ARG A 28 -59.99 -28.84 -49.10
CA ARG A 28 -60.37 -27.79 -48.14
C ARG A 28 -59.93 -28.10 -46.71
N HIS A 29 -60.00 -29.36 -46.30
CA HIS A 29 -59.59 -29.79 -44.96
C HIS A 29 -58.09 -29.60 -44.74
N CYS A 30 -57.26 -30.01 -45.71
CA CYS A 30 -55.81 -29.84 -45.66
C CYS A 30 -55.41 -28.36 -45.65
N ALA A 31 -56.08 -27.52 -46.45
CA ALA A 31 -55.83 -26.09 -46.48
C ALA A 31 -56.19 -25.40 -45.14
N ALA A 32 -57.27 -25.83 -44.48
CA ALA A 32 -57.66 -25.30 -43.18
C ALA A 32 -56.63 -25.62 -42.10
N LEU A 33 -56.18 -26.88 -42.05
CA LEU A 33 -55.15 -27.32 -41.11
C LEU A 33 -53.83 -26.56 -41.31
N ALA A 34 -53.42 -26.33 -42.56
CA ALA A 34 -52.22 -25.57 -42.87
C ALA A 34 -52.32 -24.10 -42.42
N ALA A 35 -53.48 -23.46 -42.60
CA ALA A 35 -53.72 -22.09 -42.17
C ALA A 35 -53.74 -21.97 -40.63
N GLU A 36 -54.38 -22.91 -39.94
CA GLU A 36 -54.38 -22.98 -38.47
C GLU A 36 -52.97 -23.20 -37.91
N THR A 37 -52.19 -24.10 -38.52
CA THR A 37 -50.81 -24.38 -38.11
C THR A 37 -49.91 -23.15 -38.30
N LEU A 38 -50.05 -22.45 -39.42
CA LEU A 38 -49.30 -21.22 -39.67
C LEU A 38 -49.67 -20.11 -38.68
N HIS A 39 -50.96 -19.94 -38.40
CA HIS A 39 -51.46 -18.96 -37.43
C HIS A 39 -50.95 -19.27 -36.01
N ALA A 40 -50.96 -20.54 -35.60
CA ALA A 40 -50.38 -20.98 -34.33
C ALA A 40 -48.86 -20.73 -34.25
N ALA A 41 -48.12 -21.02 -35.32
CA ALA A 41 -46.69 -20.75 -35.38
C ALA A 41 -46.37 -19.24 -35.30
N CYS A 42 -47.17 -18.38 -35.95
CA CYS A 42 -47.04 -16.94 -35.83
C CYS A 42 -47.34 -16.43 -34.41
N LEU A 43 -48.36 -16.99 -33.74
CA LEU A 43 -48.69 -16.69 -32.35
C LEU A 43 -47.56 -17.08 -31.39
N ASP A 44 -46.94 -18.25 -31.59
CA ASP A 44 -45.80 -18.70 -30.79
C ASP A 44 -44.58 -17.78 -30.95
N VAL A 45 -44.29 -17.33 -32.17
CA VAL A 45 -43.21 -16.36 -32.43
C VAL A 45 -43.53 -15.01 -31.77
N PHE A 46 -44.78 -14.55 -31.83
CA PHE A 46 -45.20 -13.28 -31.23
C PHE A 46 -45.15 -13.32 -29.70
N ARG A 47 -45.71 -14.36 -29.09
CA ARG A 47 -45.71 -14.57 -27.62
C ARG A 47 -44.29 -14.82 -27.09
N GLY A 48 -43.47 -15.55 -27.84
CA GLY A 48 -42.05 -15.70 -27.54
C GLY A 48 -41.30 -14.36 -27.54
N GLY A 49 -41.67 -13.44 -28.45
CA GLY A 49 -41.11 -12.08 -28.51
C GLY A 49 -41.49 -11.19 -27.33
N GLU A 50 -42.75 -11.23 -26.86
CA GLU A 50 -43.19 -10.45 -25.70
C GLU A 50 -42.60 -10.96 -24.38
N GLY A 51 -42.56 -12.28 -24.18
CA GLY A 51 -41.95 -12.88 -23.00
C GLY A 51 -40.45 -12.60 -22.90
N VAL A 52 -39.72 -12.68 -24.02
CA VAL A 52 -38.29 -12.34 -24.08
C VAL A 52 -38.06 -10.84 -23.81
N ARG A 53 -38.90 -9.94 -24.34
CA ARG A 53 -38.80 -8.49 -24.07
C ARG A 53 -39.09 -8.17 -22.61
N ALA A 54 -40.10 -8.80 -22.00
CA ALA A 54 -40.43 -8.60 -20.59
C ALA A 54 -39.29 -9.09 -19.67
N GLU A 55 -38.70 -10.25 -19.97
CA GLU A 55 -37.56 -10.78 -19.22
C GLU A 55 -36.31 -9.90 -19.40
N GLN A 56 -36.03 -9.42 -20.62
CA GLN A 56 -34.94 -8.47 -20.87
C GLN A 56 -35.15 -7.15 -20.12
N ALA A 57 -36.37 -6.63 -20.09
CA ALA A 57 -36.71 -5.41 -19.36
C ALA A 57 -36.53 -5.60 -17.85
N ARG A 58 -36.93 -6.76 -17.31
CA ARG A 58 -36.75 -7.10 -15.89
C ARG A 58 -35.27 -7.22 -15.53
N GLN A 59 -34.47 -7.92 -16.33
CA GLN A 59 -33.02 -8.02 -16.13
C GLN A 59 -32.33 -6.67 -16.24
N ALA A 60 -32.76 -5.80 -17.16
CA ALA A 60 -32.23 -4.45 -17.27
C ALA A 60 -32.59 -3.60 -16.04
N ALA A 61 -33.81 -3.71 -15.52
CA ALA A 61 -34.25 -3.03 -14.31
C ALA A 61 -33.48 -3.52 -13.06
N GLU A 62 -33.28 -4.84 -12.93
CA GLU A 62 -32.48 -5.44 -11.85
C GLU A 62 -31.04 -4.90 -11.89
N ARG A 63 -30.38 -4.92 -13.05
CA ARG A 63 -29.02 -4.37 -13.20
C ARG A 63 -28.93 -2.87 -12.90
N ALA A 64 -29.93 -2.09 -13.32
CA ALA A 64 -29.97 -0.66 -13.02
C ALA A 64 -30.10 -0.41 -11.51
N ALA A 65 -30.91 -1.20 -10.82
CA ALA A 65 -31.04 -1.13 -9.36
C ALA A 65 -29.76 -1.55 -8.64
N GLU A 66 -29.07 -2.60 -9.12
CA GLU A 66 -27.77 -3.02 -8.57
C GLU A 66 -26.70 -1.93 -8.73
N GLN A 67 -26.62 -1.30 -9.91
CA GLN A 67 -25.69 -0.20 -10.17
C GLN A 67 -25.97 1.02 -9.31
N GLU A 68 -27.25 1.37 -9.11
CA GLU A 68 -27.63 2.48 -8.25
C GLU A 68 -27.29 2.22 -6.78
N ARG A 69 -27.50 0.98 -6.30
CA ARG A 69 -27.05 0.57 -4.97
C ARG A 69 -25.54 0.71 -4.81
N LEU A 70 -24.76 0.23 -5.78
CA LEU A 70 -23.29 0.35 -5.76
C LEU A 70 -22.88 1.83 -5.69
N ARG A 71 -23.41 2.67 -6.58
CA ARG A 71 -23.12 4.12 -6.59
C ARG A 71 -23.44 4.77 -5.26
N THR A 72 -24.59 4.45 -4.68
CA THR A 72 -25.01 4.99 -3.38
C THR A 72 -24.07 4.55 -2.26
N ARG A 73 -23.64 3.28 -2.25
CA ARG A 73 -22.67 2.78 -1.25
C ARG A 73 -21.33 3.49 -1.36
N ILE A 74 -20.80 3.60 -2.56
CA ILE A 74 -19.50 4.23 -2.81
C ILE A 74 -19.55 5.74 -2.50
N ALA A 75 -20.67 6.41 -2.78
CA ALA A 75 -20.85 7.82 -2.47
C ALA A 75 -20.88 8.16 -0.97
N ALA A 76 -21.19 7.19 -0.11
CA ALA A 76 -21.13 7.33 1.35
C ALA A 76 -19.70 7.23 1.93
N ILE A 77 -18.70 7.01 1.07
CA ILE A 77 -17.29 6.84 1.45
C ILE A 77 -16.53 8.06 0.95
N ARG A 78 -15.99 8.87 1.87
CA ARG A 78 -15.31 10.13 1.53
C ARG A 78 -14.00 9.90 0.79
N HIS A 79 -13.17 8.99 1.30
CA HIS A 79 -11.89 8.66 0.69
C HIS A 79 -11.73 7.15 0.48
N GLN A 80 -11.16 6.78 -0.65
CA GLN A 80 -10.94 5.40 -1.08
C GLN A 80 -9.48 5.21 -1.48
N VAL A 81 -8.77 4.39 -0.72
CA VAL A 81 -7.36 4.07 -0.94
C VAL A 81 -7.22 2.61 -1.33
N VAL A 82 -6.66 2.36 -2.52
CA VAL A 82 -6.40 1.00 -3.00
C VAL A 82 -4.96 0.61 -2.71
N VAL A 83 -4.76 -0.48 -1.97
CA VAL A 83 -3.44 -1.01 -1.67
C VAL A 83 -3.09 -2.08 -2.70
N LEU A 84 -2.06 -1.82 -3.51
CA LEU A 84 -1.61 -2.68 -4.61
C LEU A 84 -0.23 -3.26 -4.31
N SER A 85 0.11 -4.38 -4.96
CA SER A 85 1.49 -4.89 -4.99
C SER A 85 1.80 -5.55 -6.32
N GLY A 86 3.08 -5.53 -6.74
CA GLY A 86 3.49 -6.19 -7.97
C GLY A 86 3.56 -7.72 -7.88
N LYS A 87 3.73 -8.27 -6.66
CA LYS A 87 3.82 -9.71 -6.38
C LYS A 87 3.17 -10.05 -5.04
N GLY A 88 2.89 -11.34 -4.84
CA GLY A 88 2.51 -11.88 -3.53
C GLY A 88 3.68 -11.88 -2.55
N GLY A 89 3.38 -11.89 -1.24
CA GLY A 89 4.38 -12.04 -0.18
C GLY A 89 5.20 -10.79 0.18
N VAL A 90 4.88 -9.61 -0.37
CA VAL A 90 5.53 -8.33 0.03
C VAL A 90 4.97 -7.72 1.32
N GLY A 91 3.97 -8.35 1.93
CA GLY A 91 3.25 -7.81 3.10
C GLY A 91 2.25 -6.71 2.77
N LYS A 92 1.66 -6.73 1.56
CA LYS A 92 0.57 -5.84 1.13
C LYS A 92 -0.55 -5.75 2.18
N SER A 93 -1.08 -6.90 2.59
CA SER A 93 -2.17 -6.98 3.56
C SER A 93 -1.75 -6.47 4.93
N THR A 94 -0.50 -6.71 5.36
CA THR A 94 0.05 -6.14 6.62
C THR A 94 0.04 -4.62 6.57
N VAL A 95 0.45 -4.03 5.45
CA VAL A 95 0.41 -2.57 5.24
C VAL A 95 -1.03 -2.06 5.22
N ALA A 96 -1.95 -2.74 4.54
CA ALA A 96 -3.36 -2.35 4.47
C ALA A 96 -4.04 -2.37 5.87
N VAL A 97 -3.84 -3.45 6.63
CA VAL A 97 -4.37 -3.58 8.00
C VAL A 97 -3.76 -2.52 8.92
N SER A 98 -2.45 -2.28 8.83
CA SER A 98 -1.76 -1.29 9.66
C SER A 98 -2.19 0.14 9.34
N LEU A 99 -2.42 0.45 8.06
CA LEU A 99 -2.96 1.74 7.62
C LEU A 99 -4.38 1.95 8.17
N ALA A 100 -5.25 0.95 8.07
CA ALA A 100 -6.61 1.02 8.61
C ALA A 100 -6.60 1.23 10.14
N ALA A 101 -5.72 0.52 10.86
CA ALA A 101 -5.54 0.69 12.30
C ALA A 101 -5.05 2.10 12.65
N ALA A 102 -4.06 2.63 11.92
CA ALA A 102 -3.55 3.98 12.12
C ALA A 102 -4.62 5.05 11.86
N ALA A 103 -5.42 4.88 10.80
CA ALA A 103 -6.54 5.77 10.48
C ALA A 103 -7.63 5.78 11.55
N ALA A 104 -8.02 4.61 12.06
CA ALA A 104 -9.02 4.50 13.13
C ALA A 104 -8.51 5.14 14.43
N ARG A 105 -7.23 4.94 14.76
CA ARG A 105 -6.57 5.61 15.90
C ARG A 105 -6.52 7.13 15.75
N ALA A 106 -6.41 7.63 14.52
CA ALA A 106 -6.49 9.05 14.23
C ALA A 106 -7.94 9.61 14.28
N GLY A 107 -8.92 8.78 14.65
CA GLY A 107 -10.30 9.18 14.87
C GLY A 107 -11.21 9.11 13.65
N LEU A 108 -10.74 8.51 12.55
CA LEU A 108 -11.55 8.34 11.34
C LEU A 108 -12.54 7.18 11.48
N SER A 109 -13.67 7.30 10.80
CA SER A 109 -14.54 6.16 10.51
C SER A 109 -13.95 5.35 9.34
N VAL A 110 -13.47 4.14 9.62
CA VAL A 110 -12.66 3.36 8.68
C VAL A 110 -13.32 2.04 8.29
N GLY A 111 -13.31 1.75 6.99
CA GLY A 111 -13.57 0.42 6.43
C GLY A 111 -12.28 -0.22 5.93
N LEU A 112 -12.14 -1.53 6.12
CA LEU A 112 -11.11 -2.37 5.51
C LEU A 112 -11.80 -3.46 4.70
N LEU A 113 -11.57 -3.43 3.38
CA LEU A 113 -12.11 -4.39 2.44
C LEU A 113 -10.97 -5.23 1.85
N ASP A 114 -10.97 -6.53 2.15
CA ASP A 114 -10.06 -7.51 1.55
C ASP A 114 -10.74 -8.26 0.40
N VAL A 115 -10.20 -8.05 -0.79
CA VAL A 115 -10.66 -8.67 -2.03
C VAL A 115 -9.62 -9.62 -2.62
N ASP A 116 -8.60 -10.00 -1.85
CA ASP A 116 -7.59 -10.98 -2.24
C ASP A 116 -8.15 -12.41 -2.17
N VAL A 117 -8.84 -12.83 -3.24
CA VAL A 117 -9.46 -14.15 -3.37
C VAL A 117 -8.43 -15.29 -3.28
N HIS A 118 -7.15 -15.03 -3.56
CA HIS A 118 -6.11 -16.06 -3.66
C HIS A 118 -5.43 -16.38 -2.33
N GLY A 119 -5.43 -15.43 -1.39
CA GLY A 119 -4.77 -15.59 -0.10
C GLY A 119 -5.29 -14.56 0.90
N PRO A 120 -6.59 -14.63 1.27
CA PRO A 120 -7.21 -13.65 2.14
C PRO A 120 -6.55 -13.69 3.52
N SER A 121 -5.67 -12.73 3.78
CA SER A 121 -4.84 -12.69 5.00
C SER A 121 -5.45 -11.81 6.09
N VAL A 122 -6.40 -10.94 5.73
CA VAL A 122 -7.02 -9.99 6.65
C VAL A 122 -7.79 -10.70 7.78
N PRO A 123 -8.59 -11.76 7.56
CA PRO A 123 -9.27 -12.45 8.65
C PRO A 123 -8.31 -12.97 9.72
N THR A 124 -7.19 -13.58 9.32
CA THR A 124 -6.14 -14.03 10.23
C THR A 124 -5.55 -12.87 11.03
N MET A 125 -5.05 -11.83 10.35
CA MET A 125 -4.38 -10.69 11.00
C MET A 125 -5.28 -9.85 11.91
N SER A 126 -6.61 -9.93 11.70
CA SER A 126 -7.61 -9.24 12.52
C SER A 126 -8.25 -10.13 13.59
N GLY A 127 -7.95 -11.43 13.64
CA GLY A 127 -8.55 -12.35 14.62
C GLY A 127 -10.00 -12.69 14.32
N LEU A 128 -10.36 -12.71 13.03
CA LEU A 128 -11.70 -12.97 12.51
C LEU A 128 -11.82 -14.35 11.84
N GLU A 129 -10.83 -15.23 11.99
CA GLU A 129 -10.91 -16.61 11.48
C GLU A 129 -12.15 -17.34 12.02
N GLY A 130 -12.83 -18.07 11.11
CA GLY A 130 -14.05 -18.79 11.42
C GLY A 130 -15.29 -17.91 11.65
N GLN A 131 -15.15 -16.59 11.68
CA GLN A 131 -16.30 -15.68 11.77
C GLN A 131 -17.00 -15.54 10.42
N ARG A 132 -18.30 -15.26 10.45
CA ARG A 132 -19.11 -15.01 9.27
C ARG A 132 -19.90 -13.71 9.44
N PRO A 133 -19.96 -12.85 8.41
CA PRO A 133 -20.76 -11.65 8.49
C PRO A 133 -22.24 -12.00 8.59
N VAL A 134 -22.98 -11.21 9.36
CA VAL A 134 -24.43 -11.33 9.46
C VAL A 134 -25.05 -10.72 8.21
N VAL A 135 -26.08 -11.38 7.67
CA VAL A 135 -26.90 -10.86 6.58
C VAL A 135 -28.18 -10.28 7.17
N VAL A 136 -28.47 -9.00 6.91
CA VAL A 136 -29.71 -8.33 7.33
C VAL A 136 -30.41 -7.79 6.09
N GLY A 137 -31.53 -8.42 5.73
CA GLY A 137 -32.19 -8.15 4.45
C GLY A 137 -31.26 -8.52 3.29
N ASP A 138 -31.00 -7.56 2.40
CA ASP A 138 -30.08 -7.72 1.26
C ASP A 138 -28.63 -7.28 1.59
N ALA A 139 -28.35 -6.86 2.83
CA ALA A 139 -27.07 -6.24 3.19
C ALA A 139 -26.16 -7.16 4.01
N LEU A 140 -24.86 -7.13 3.70
CA LEU A 140 -23.80 -7.75 4.49
C LEU A 140 -23.32 -6.78 5.57
N VAL A 141 -23.44 -7.17 6.84
CA VAL A 141 -22.97 -6.35 7.95
C VAL A 141 -21.48 -6.61 8.15
N PRO A 142 -20.60 -5.58 8.02
CA PRO A 142 -19.18 -5.76 8.28
C PRO A 142 -18.91 -6.01 9.76
N ILE A 143 -17.83 -6.74 10.06
CA ILE A 143 -17.45 -7.05 11.44
C ILE A 143 -16.60 -5.89 11.96
N GLU A 144 -17.00 -5.29 13.08
CA GLU A 144 -16.28 -4.17 13.67
C GLU A 144 -15.26 -4.64 14.71
N ILE A 145 -13.99 -4.27 14.52
CA ILE A 145 -12.89 -4.62 15.42
C ILE A 145 -11.81 -3.53 15.40
N GLY A 146 -11.33 -3.11 16.57
CA GLY A 146 -10.31 -2.06 16.67
C GLY A 146 -10.73 -0.69 16.11
N GLY A 147 -12.04 -0.40 16.08
CA GLY A 147 -12.59 0.81 15.46
C GLY A 147 -12.64 0.76 13.92
N VAL A 148 -12.38 -0.40 13.32
CA VAL A 148 -12.41 -0.61 11.87
C VAL A 148 -13.55 -1.57 11.52
N LYS A 149 -14.36 -1.23 10.53
CA LYS A 149 -15.32 -2.14 9.91
C LYS A 149 -14.58 -3.02 8.90
N VAL A 150 -14.61 -4.33 9.07
CA VAL A 150 -13.85 -5.28 8.25
C VAL A 150 -14.80 -6.15 7.44
N MET A 151 -14.48 -6.30 6.16
CA MET A 151 -15.06 -7.30 5.28
C MET A 151 -13.94 -7.94 4.45
N SER A 152 -13.99 -9.27 4.31
CA SER A 152 -13.04 -10.02 3.50
C SER A 152 -13.75 -11.12 2.74
N VAL A 153 -13.28 -11.38 1.52
CA VAL A 153 -13.63 -12.58 0.76
C VAL A 153 -13.42 -13.85 1.59
N GLY A 154 -12.38 -13.89 2.43
CA GLY A 154 -12.07 -15.01 3.32
C GLY A 154 -13.09 -15.27 4.43
N LEU A 155 -13.99 -14.32 4.74
CA LEU A 155 -15.11 -14.53 5.69
C LEU A 155 -16.34 -15.16 5.02
N LEU A 156 -16.42 -15.09 3.70
CA LEU A 156 -17.50 -15.68 2.90
C LEU A 156 -17.16 -17.08 2.41
N ILE A 157 -15.86 -17.37 2.30
CA ILE A 157 -15.34 -18.68 1.92
C ILE A 157 -15.27 -19.56 3.17
N GLY A 158 -16.00 -20.67 3.16
CA GLY A 158 -16.14 -21.52 4.34
C GLY A 158 -14.89 -22.36 4.70
N ASP A 159 -14.06 -22.72 3.72
CA ASP A 159 -12.92 -23.63 3.90
C ASP A 159 -11.68 -23.04 3.24
N GLN A 160 -10.72 -22.59 4.06
CA GLN A 160 -9.48 -21.95 3.58
C GLN A 160 -8.48 -22.94 2.99
N ASP A 161 -8.60 -24.23 3.31
CA ASP A 161 -7.70 -25.28 2.81
C ASP A 161 -8.11 -25.79 1.42
N GLN A 162 -9.29 -25.41 0.92
CA GLN A 162 -9.72 -25.75 -0.43
C GLN A 162 -9.24 -24.71 -1.43
N ALA A 163 -8.41 -25.14 -2.38
CA ALA A 163 -8.04 -24.34 -3.54
C ALA A 163 -9.29 -23.98 -4.35
N LEU A 164 -9.80 -22.77 -4.17
CA LEU A 164 -10.93 -22.26 -4.91
C LEU A 164 -10.51 -21.90 -6.34
N ILE A 165 -10.84 -22.78 -7.28
CA ILE A 165 -10.61 -22.54 -8.71
C ILE A 165 -11.78 -21.70 -9.26
N TRP A 166 -11.77 -20.40 -8.96
CA TRP A 166 -12.77 -19.48 -9.48
C TRP A 166 -12.34 -18.84 -10.79
N ARG A 167 -13.26 -18.78 -11.75
CA ARG A 167 -13.04 -18.08 -13.03
C ARG A 167 -13.10 -16.57 -12.83
N GLY A 168 -12.34 -15.80 -13.60
CA GLY A 168 -12.28 -14.33 -13.51
C GLY A 168 -13.63 -13.62 -13.35
N PRO A 169 -14.66 -13.93 -14.18
CA PRO A 169 -15.98 -13.31 -14.05
C PRO A 169 -16.67 -13.55 -12.69
N MET A 170 -16.42 -14.70 -12.05
CA MET A 170 -16.98 -14.99 -10.72
C MET A 170 -16.31 -14.13 -9.65
N LYS A 171 -14.99 -13.91 -9.77
CA LYS A 171 -14.23 -13.04 -8.85
C LYS A 171 -14.69 -11.59 -8.98
N ALA A 172 -14.82 -11.08 -10.20
CA ALA A 172 -15.32 -9.73 -10.45
C ALA A 172 -16.72 -9.53 -9.87
N LYS A 173 -17.62 -10.52 -10.04
CA LYS A 173 -18.96 -10.49 -9.43
C LYS A 173 -18.92 -10.50 -7.90
N LEU A 174 -18.00 -11.24 -7.27
CA LEU A 174 -17.85 -11.20 -5.81
C LEU A 174 -17.35 -9.83 -5.34
N ILE A 175 -16.37 -9.24 -6.04
CA ILE A 175 -15.85 -7.90 -5.72
C ILE A 175 -16.97 -6.86 -5.83
N GLU A 176 -17.76 -6.91 -6.91
CA GLU A 176 -18.94 -6.06 -7.09
C GLU A 176 -19.95 -6.24 -5.95
N GLN A 177 -20.24 -7.49 -5.59
CA GLN A 177 -21.14 -7.80 -4.48
C GLN A 177 -20.63 -7.21 -3.15
N LEU A 178 -19.34 -7.32 -2.86
CA LEU A 178 -18.75 -6.76 -1.64
C LEU A 178 -18.80 -5.22 -1.60
N LEU A 179 -18.57 -4.56 -2.74
CA LEU A 179 -18.68 -3.10 -2.82
C LEU A 179 -20.13 -2.60 -2.74
N ARG A 180 -21.09 -3.39 -3.25
CA ARG A 180 -22.50 -3.02 -3.36
C ARG A 180 -23.32 -3.39 -2.11
N ASP A 181 -23.11 -4.57 -1.55
CA ASP A 181 -24.03 -5.15 -0.56
C ASP A 181 -23.54 -4.95 0.88
N VAL A 182 -22.26 -4.61 1.09
CA VAL A 182 -21.73 -4.35 2.43
C VAL A 182 -22.28 -3.03 2.98
N ALA A 183 -22.86 -3.09 4.16
CA ALA A 183 -23.41 -1.94 4.87
C ALA A 183 -22.31 -1.15 5.59
N TRP A 184 -21.42 -0.51 4.83
CA TRP A 184 -20.37 0.35 5.36
C TRP A 184 -20.90 1.50 6.22
N GLY A 185 -22.07 2.05 5.85
CA GLY A 185 -22.53 3.34 6.38
C GLY A 185 -21.65 4.47 5.85
N GLU A 186 -21.65 5.60 6.56
CA GLU A 186 -20.73 6.70 6.27
C GLU A 186 -19.32 6.33 6.74
N LEU A 187 -18.34 6.49 5.86
CA LEU A 187 -16.92 6.29 6.16
C LEU A 187 -16.11 7.50 5.72
N ASP A 188 -15.12 7.87 6.54
CA ASP A 188 -14.10 8.84 6.15
C ASP A 188 -13.06 8.18 5.23
N LEU A 189 -12.71 6.91 5.48
CA LEU A 189 -11.73 6.16 4.68
C LEU A 189 -12.14 4.70 4.48
N LEU A 190 -12.11 4.24 3.22
CA LEU A 190 -12.10 2.83 2.86
C LEU A 190 -10.71 2.44 2.36
N VAL A 191 -10.07 1.50 3.06
CA VAL A 191 -8.83 0.85 2.62
C VAL A 191 -9.18 -0.45 1.91
N VAL A 192 -8.76 -0.60 0.66
CA VAL A 192 -9.01 -1.80 -0.14
C VAL A 192 -7.72 -2.59 -0.34
N ASP A 193 -7.64 -3.78 0.25
CA ASP A 193 -6.55 -4.73 0.04
C ASP A 193 -6.82 -5.55 -1.24
N ALA A 194 -6.23 -5.11 -2.35
CA ALA A 194 -6.47 -5.72 -3.66
C ALA A 194 -5.58 -6.95 -3.90
N PRO A 195 -5.96 -7.91 -4.76
CA PRO A 195 -5.08 -9.03 -5.15
C PRO A 195 -3.71 -8.56 -5.67
N PRO A 196 -2.66 -9.37 -5.53
CA PRO A 196 -1.35 -9.03 -6.09
C PRO A 196 -1.36 -9.02 -7.62
N GLY A 197 -0.51 -8.19 -8.21
CA GLY A 197 -0.31 -8.05 -9.64
C GLY A 197 -1.17 -6.98 -10.28
N THR A 198 -1.29 -7.04 -11.60
CA THR A 198 -2.01 -6.05 -12.43
C THR A 198 -2.99 -6.77 -13.37
N GLY A 199 -3.66 -7.81 -12.86
CA GLY A 199 -4.61 -8.64 -13.60
C GLY A 199 -6.02 -8.06 -13.63
N ASP A 200 -7.00 -8.91 -13.92
CA ASP A 200 -8.41 -8.53 -14.04
C ASP A 200 -9.01 -8.12 -12.68
N GLU A 201 -8.54 -8.68 -11.57
CA GLU A 201 -9.13 -8.43 -10.26
C GLU A 201 -8.81 -7.03 -9.70
N PRO A 202 -7.55 -6.55 -9.66
CA PRO A 202 -7.28 -5.16 -9.30
C PRO A 202 -7.91 -4.16 -10.28
N LEU A 203 -8.03 -4.52 -11.56
CA LEU A 203 -8.73 -3.72 -12.56
C LEU A 203 -10.22 -3.56 -12.22
N ALA A 204 -10.89 -4.67 -11.89
CA ALA A 204 -12.29 -4.67 -11.49
C ALA A 204 -12.52 -3.80 -10.25
N VAL A 205 -11.65 -3.91 -9.23
CA VAL A 205 -11.69 -3.05 -8.04
C VAL A 205 -11.67 -1.58 -8.43
N CYS A 206 -10.69 -1.15 -9.24
CA CYS A 206 -10.55 0.26 -9.63
C CYS A 206 -11.76 0.75 -10.45
N GLN A 207 -12.28 -0.07 -11.36
CA GLN A 207 -13.44 0.28 -12.19
C GLN A 207 -14.74 0.38 -11.38
N LEU A 208 -14.95 -0.51 -10.42
CA LEU A 208 -16.16 -0.55 -9.60
C LEU A 208 -16.19 0.57 -8.55
N LEU A 209 -15.02 0.95 -8.01
CA LEU A 209 -14.87 2.13 -7.16
C LEU A 209 -15.09 3.43 -7.96
N GLY A 210 -14.82 3.40 -9.27
CA GLY A 210 -15.06 4.51 -10.20
C GLY A 210 -13.99 5.59 -10.11
N HIS A 211 -13.86 6.24 -8.96
CA HIS A 211 -12.92 7.34 -8.73
C HIS A 211 -12.23 7.25 -7.36
N PRO A 212 -11.33 6.27 -7.16
CA PRO A 212 -10.55 6.21 -5.93
C PRO A 212 -9.60 7.42 -5.84
N ASP A 213 -9.36 7.92 -4.63
CA ASP A 213 -8.41 9.01 -4.36
C ASP A 213 -6.99 8.64 -4.77
N GLY A 214 -6.65 7.36 -4.68
CA GLY A 214 -5.45 6.82 -5.30
C GLY A 214 -5.00 5.47 -4.77
N ALA A 215 -3.83 5.07 -5.23
CA ALA A 215 -3.19 3.81 -4.89
C ALA A 215 -1.94 3.99 -4.01
N VAL A 216 -1.79 3.11 -3.04
CA VAL A 216 -0.54 2.85 -2.31
C VAL A 216 0.06 1.57 -2.88
N ILE A 217 1.31 1.62 -3.33
CA ILE A 217 1.98 0.46 -3.93
C ILE A 217 3.01 -0.10 -2.95
N VAL A 218 2.86 -1.36 -2.58
CA VAL A 218 3.74 -2.05 -1.62
C VAL A 218 4.79 -2.89 -2.34
N THR A 219 6.04 -2.77 -1.90
CA THR A 219 7.18 -3.54 -2.42
C THR A 219 8.10 -4.03 -1.30
N THR A 220 9.11 -4.81 -1.66
CA THR A 220 10.29 -5.09 -0.83
C THR A 220 11.57 -4.63 -1.55
N PRO A 221 12.71 -4.50 -0.85
CA PRO A 221 13.99 -4.06 -1.44
C PRO A 221 14.55 -4.98 -2.55
N GLN A 222 14.03 -6.20 -2.68
CA GLN A 222 14.54 -7.20 -3.63
C GLN A 222 14.28 -6.80 -5.09
N ASP A 223 15.28 -6.94 -5.97
CA ASP A 223 15.19 -6.58 -7.40
C ASP A 223 13.97 -7.17 -8.14
N VAL A 224 13.61 -8.41 -7.81
CA VAL A 224 12.45 -9.10 -8.39
C VAL A 224 11.14 -8.39 -8.01
N ALA A 225 11.05 -7.86 -6.79
CA ALA A 225 9.91 -7.06 -6.33
C ALA A 225 9.86 -5.73 -7.08
N ILE A 226 11.00 -5.04 -7.16
CA ILE A 226 11.13 -3.72 -7.82
C ILE A 226 10.67 -3.76 -9.28
N THR A 227 11.03 -4.80 -10.01
CA THR A 227 10.59 -4.97 -11.41
C THR A 227 9.07 -5.09 -11.51
N ALA A 228 8.42 -5.74 -10.54
CA ALA A 228 6.97 -5.88 -10.51
C ALA A 228 6.25 -4.58 -10.12
N VAL A 229 6.87 -3.72 -9.31
CA VAL A 229 6.32 -2.41 -8.95
C VAL A 229 6.20 -1.50 -10.17
N ARG A 230 7.17 -1.50 -11.09
CA ARG A 230 7.09 -0.70 -12.32
C ARG A 230 5.84 -1.03 -13.13
N LYS A 231 5.44 -2.31 -13.17
CA LYS A 231 4.18 -2.72 -13.81
C LYS A 231 2.97 -2.17 -13.08
N SER A 232 2.99 -2.17 -11.75
CA SER A 232 1.91 -1.61 -10.91
C SER A 232 1.75 -0.10 -11.11
N ILE A 233 2.86 0.64 -11.22
CA ILE A 233 2.86 2.08 -11.56
C ILE A 233 2.28 2.32 -12.95
N SER A 234 2.72 1.54 -13.94
CA SER A 234 2.19 1.63 -15.32
C SER A 234 0.68 1.33 -15.37
N PHE A 235 0.23 0.32 -14.63
CA PHE A 235 -1.18 -0.03 -14.47
C PHE A 235 -1.99 1.16 -13.91
N CYS A 236 -1.54 1.79 -12.83
CA CYS A 236 -2.22 2.96 -12.26
C CYS A 236 -2.32 4.10 -13.29
N ARG A 237 -1.24 4.38 -14.03
CA ARG A 237 -1.21 5.41 -15.08
C ARG A 237 -2.21 5.13 -16.20
N GLN A 238 -2.32 3.88 -16.64
CA GLN A 238 -3.26 3.47 -17.69
C GLN A 238 -4.71 3.64 -17.26
N LEU A 239 -5.01 3.46 -15.97
CA LEU A 239 -6.33 3.66 -15.39
C LEU A 239 -6.58 5.10 -14.94
N ALA A 240 -5.62 6.01 -15.14
CA ALA A 240 -5.64 7.36 -14.59
C ALA A 240 -5.88 7.38 -13.07
N LEU A 241 -5.46 6.32 -12.36
CA LEU A 241 -5.53 6.21 -10.91
C LEU A 241 -4.36 6.98 -10.29
N PRO A 242 -4.60 7.98 -9.42
CA PRO A 242 -3.53 8.70 -8.75
C PRO A 242 -2.67 7.76 -7.91
N ILE A 243 -1.37 7.98 -7.89
CA ILE A 243 -0.45 7.19 -7.07
C ILE A 243 -0.11 8.03 -5.85
N LEU A 244 -0.63 7.62 -4.69
CA LEU A 244 -0.38 8.31 -3.41
C LEU A 244 1.04 8.06 -2.93
N GLY A 245 1.61 6.90 -3.27
CA GLY A 245 3.04 6.65 -3.21
C GLY A 245 3.41 5.19 -3.03
N VAL A 246 4.71 4.95 -2.88
CA VAL A 246 5.31 3.62 -2.73
C VAL A 246 5.75 3.41 -1.29
N VAL A 247 5.40 2.26 -0.71
CA VAL A 247 5.89 1.78 0.59
C VAL A 247 6.87 0.64 0.35
N GLU A 248 8.11 0.80 0.83
CA GLU A 248 9.08 -0.29 0.86
C GLU A 248 8.97 -1.04 2.19
N ASN A 249 8.26 -2.16 2.18
CA ASN A 249 8.09 -3.04 3.33
C ASN A 249 9.26 -4.02 3.45
N MET A 250 9.43 -4.60 4.65
CA MET A 250 10.53 -5.51 4.98
C MET A 250 11.93 -4.89 4.69
N SER A 251 12.05 -3.57 4.86
CA SER A 251 13.29 -2.82 4.61
C SER A 251 14.22 -2.92 5.82
N GLY A 252 14.99 -4.01 5.85
CA GLY A 252 15.84 -4.39 6.98
C GLY A 252 15.07 -5.10 8.11
N LEU A 253 15.80 -5.52 9.14
CA LEU A 253 15.32 -6.14 10.37
C LEU A 253 15.70 -5.24 11.55
N LEU A 254 14.69 -4.69 12.21
CA LEU A 254 14.88 -3.91 13.43
C LEU A 254 15.04 -4.88 14.61
N CYS A 255 16.23 -4.90 15.20
CA CYS A 255 16.51 -5.76 16.35
C CYS A 255 15.77 -5.26 17.60
N PRO A 256 14.87 -6.06 18.21
CA PRO A 256 14.11 -5.63 19.38
C PRO A 256 14.99 -5.46 20.63
N ALA A 257 16.18 -6.08 20.67
CA ALA A 257 17.05 -6.04 21.84
C ALA A 257 17.99 -4.83 21.87
N CYS A 258 18.46 -4.37 20.70
CA CYS A 258 19.48 -3.30 20.63
C CYS A 258 19.13 -2.15 19.68
N GLY A 259 17.98 -2.20 18.99
CA GLY A 259 17.56 -1.15 18.05
C GLY A 259 18.36 -1.08 16.75
N HIS A 260 19.35 -1.97 16.55
CA HIS A 260 20.11 -2.03 15.31
C HIS A 260 19.22 -2.47 14.14
N LEU A 261 19.29 -1.74 13.03
CA LEU A 261 18.61 -2.08 11.77
C LEU A 261 19.59 -2.83 10.85
N ALA A 262 19.37 -4.13 10.68
CA ALA A 262 20.17 -4.97 9.80
C ALA A 262 19.55 -5.06 8.40
N GLU A 263 20.29 -4.72 7.33
CA GLU A 263 19.79 -4.73 5.96
C GLU A 263 19.74 -6.13 5.33
N VAL A 264 18.84 -6.99 5.81
CA VAL A 264 18.75 -8.41 5.40
C VAL A 264 18.56 -8.60 3.89
N PHE A 265 17.77 -7.72 3.26
CA PHE A 265 17.49 -7.76 1.81
C PHE A 265 18.02 -6.52 1.07
N GLY A 266 18.89 -5.74 1.70
CA GLY A 266 19.20 -4.37 1.30
C GLY A 266 18.11 -3.38 1.72
N SER A 267 18.26 -2.12 1.29
CA SER A 267 17.28 -1.06 1.52
C SER A 267 17.34 -0.01 0.39
N GLY A 268 16.26 0.74 0.18
CA GLY A 268 16.24 1.92 -0.68
C GLY A 268 16.04 1.67 -2.17
N ALA A 269 15.95 0.41 -2.62
CA ALA A 269 15.67 0.09 -4.02
C ALA A 269 14.28 0.59 -4.46
N GLY A 270 13.30 0.55 -3.55
CA GLY A 270 11.95 1.09 -3.76
C GLY A 270 11.92 2.61 -3.83
N GLU A 271 12.76 3.29 -3.05
CA GLU A 271 12.89 4.75 -3.08
C GLU A 271 13.52 5.23 -4.38
N THR A 272 14.65 4.62 -4.77
CA THR A 272 15.30 4.88 -6.06
C THR A 272 14.35 4.66 -7.22
N MET A 273 13.62 3.53 -7.23
CA MET A 273 12.64 3.25 -8.28
C MET A 273 11.49 4.26 -8.30
N ALA A 274 10.99 4.69 -7.13
CA ALA A 274 9.94 5.70 -7.03
C ALA A 274 10.39 7.04 -7.64
N ALA A 275 11.62 7.47 -7.33
CA ALA A 275 12.23 8.67 -7.89
C ALA A 275 12.40 8.57 -9.41
N GLU A 276 12.96 7.45 -9.92
CA GLU A 276 13.12 7.22 -11.37
C GLU A 276 11.79 7.22 -12.12
N MET A 277 10.74 6.70 -11.49
CA MET A 277 9.40 6.66 -12.07
C MET A 277 8.63 7.95 -11.83
N GLY A 278 9.14 8.92 -11.06
CA GLY A 278 8.46 10.18 -10.75
C GLY A 278 7.16 9.97 -9.95
N VAL A 279 7.19 9.11 -8.94
CA VAL A 279 6.06 8.87 -8.02
C VAL A 279 6.48 9.09 -6.56
N PRO A 280 5.57 9.48 -5.64
CA PRO A 280 5.93 9.72 -4.25
C PRO A 280 6.45 8.45 -3.55
N PHE A 281 7.39 8.64 -2.63
CA PHE A 281 7.87 7.59 -1.74
C PHE A 281 7.35 7.87 -0.32
N LEU A 282 6.57 6.94 0.23
CA LEU A 282 5.92 7.10 1.53
C LEU A 282 6.84 6.70 2.68
N GLY A 283 7.76 5.76 2.45
CA GLY A 283 8.75 5.38 3.45
C GLY A 283 9.08 3.91 3.46
N ARG A 284 9.88 3.55 4.47
CA ARG A 284 10.43 2.21 4.68
C ARG A 284 9.85 1.63 5.96
N ILE A 285 9.28 0.44 5.90
CA ILE A 285 8.79 -0.29 7.07
C ILE A 285 9.74 -1.48 7.30
N PRO A 286 10.46 -1.52 8.45
CA PRO A 286 11.37 -2.63 8.73
C PRO A 286 10.60 -3.89 9.13
N MET A 287 11.24 -5.04 9.00
CA MET A 287 10.79 -6.25 9.67
C MET A 287 10.97 -6.07 11.18
N HIS A 288 9.95 -6.40 11.95
CA HIS A 288 10.02 -6.42 13.40
C HIS A 288 9.22 -7.61 13.94
N PRO A 289 9.75 -8.40 14.91
CA PRO A 289 9.07 -9.58 15.42
C PRO A 289 7.66 -9.31 15.97
N GLU A 290 7.42 -8.13 16.53
CA GLU A 290 6.09 -7.77 17.04
C GLU A 290 5.04 -7.62 15.93
N ILE A 291 5.41 -7.20 14.72
CA ILE A 291 4.47 -7.12 13.59
C ILE A 291 3.99 -8.53 13.24
N THR A 292 4.93 -9.48 13.14
CA THR A 292 4.63 -10.88 12.85
C THR A 292 3.79 -11.50 13.97
N ALA A 293 4.22 -11.34 15.23
CA ALA A 293 3.49 -11.85 16.38
C ALA A 293 2.06 -11.28 16.47
N ALA A 294 1.89 -9.99 16.20
CA ALA A 294 0.58 -9.34 16.18
C ALA A 294 -0.32 -9.85 15.05
N GLY A 295 0.26 -10.06 13.86
CA GLY A 295 -0.42 -10.65 12.72
C GLY A 295 -0.90 -12.07 13.01
N ASP A 296 0.00 -12.94 13.47
CA ASP A 296 -0.32 -14.34 13.78
C ASP A 296 -1.32 -14.46 14.94
N ALA A 297 -1.28 -13.54 15.91
CA ALA A 297 -2.22 -13.50 17.02
C ALA A 297 -3.58 -12.86 16.67
N GLY A 298 -3.76 -12.33 15.47
CA GLY A 298 -4.99 -11.65 15.07
C GLY A 298 -5.26 -10.37 15.85
N THR A 299 -4.20 -9.64 16.19
CA THR A 299 -4.27 -8.42 17.02
C THR A 299 -3.82 -7.17 16.28
N LEU A 300 -3.43 -7.27 15.01
CA LEU A 300 -2.78 -6.17 14.27
C LEU A 300 -3.63 -4.89 14.21
N LEU A 301 -4.97 -5.01 14.17
CA LEU A 301 -5.90 -3.86 14.24
C LEU A 301 -5.97 -3.18 15.62
N ARG A 302 -5.43 -3.82 16.66
CA ARG A 302 -5.51 -3.38 18.06
C ARG A 302 -4.15 -3.00 18.66
N VAL A 303 -3.04 -3.27 17.95
CA VAL A 303 -1.71 -2.97 18.48
C VAL A 303 -1.41 -1.48 18.33
N PRO A 304 -1.14 -0.78 19.44
CA PRO A 304 -0.65 0.58 19.40
C PRO A 304 0.87 0.57 19.20
N TRP A 305 1.36 1.05 18.05
CA TRP A 305 2.81 1.34 17.90
C TRP A 305 3.11 2.65 18.62
N GLU A 306 3.40 2.60 19.92
CA GLU A 306 3.40 3.79 20.79
C GLU A 306 4.69 4.62 20.73
N ALA A 307 5.85 4.00 20.47
CA ALA A 307 7.12 4.70 20.43
C ALA A 307 8.23 3.91 19.71
N GLY A 308 9.28 4.60 19.31
CA GLY A 308 10.50 4.03 18.74
C GLY A 308 10.50 3.93 17.21
N LEU A 309 11.59 3.37 16.68
CA LEU A 309 11.86 3.36 15.23
C LEU A 309 10.76 2.69 14.39
N LEU A 310 10.05 1.72 14.96
CA LEU A 310 8.92 1.08 14.28
C LEU A 310 7.72 2.01 14.16
N ALA A 311 7.36 2.72 15.24
CA ALA A 311 6.28 3.70 15.22
C ALA A 311 6.60 4.83 14.25
N GLU A 312 7.84 5.36 14.29
CA GLU A 312 8.31 6.39 13.36
C GLU A 312 8.25 5.96 11.89
N ALA A 313 8.55 4.69 11.60
CA ALA A 313 8.46 4.13 10.26
C ALA A 313 7.01 4.10 9.75
N PHE A 314 6.07 3.66 10.60
CA PHE A 314 4.64 3.67 10.27
C PHE A 314 4.09 5.08 10.13
N ASP A 315 4.42 5.99 11.05
CA ASP A 315 4.00 7.39 11.01
C ASP A 315 4.47 8.05 9.71
N ARG A 316 5.73 7.85 9.32
CA ARG A 316 6.27 8.36 8.06
C ARG A 316 5.49 7.83 6.85
N ALA A 317 5.20 6.52 6.84
CA ALA A 317 4.48 5.88 5.74
C ALA A 317 3.00 6.31 5.65
N PHE A 318 2.33 6.53 6.78
CA PHE A 318 0.87 6.67 6.80
C PHE A 318 0.38 8.10 7.01
N ASN A 319 1.11 8.98 7.70
CA ASN A 319 0.67 10.36 7.93
C ASN A 319 0.33 11.14 6.65
N PRO A 320 1.05 11.00 5.52
CA PRO A 320 0.63 11.64 4.27
C PRO A 320 -0.77 11.19 3.82
N LEU A 321 -1.12 9.92 4.02
CA LEU A 321 -2.42 9.35 3.67
C LEU A 321 -3.51 9.80 4.64
N LEU A 322 -3.20 9.88 5.93
CA LEU A 322 -4.13 10.36 6.96
C LEU A 322 -4.44 11.86 6.80
N THR A 323 -3.47 12.64 6.30
CA THR A 323 -3.66 14.06 5.97
C THR A 323 -4.66 14.22 4.82
N ILE A 324 -4.56 13.38 3.78
CA ILE A 324 -5.52 13.36 2.66
C ILE A 324 -6.93 13.07 3.18
N ALA A 325 -7.06 12.13 4.12
CA ALA A 325 -8.33 11.77 4.75
C ALA A 325 -8.83 12.78 5.80
N GLY A 326 -8.13 13.90 6.01
CA GLY A 326 -8.54 14.97 6.93
C GLY A 326 -8.35 14.68 8.42
N ALA A 327 -7.65 13.60 8.78
CA ALA A 327 -7.41 13.20 10.17
C ALA A 327 -6.27 13.96 10.86
N VAL A 328 -5.28 14.37 10.07
CA VAL A 328 -4.07 15.02 10.56
C VAL A 328 -4.01 16.39 9.89
N ALA A 329 -3.77 17.45 10.67
CA ALA A 329 -3.50 18.77 10.10
C ALA A 329 -2.37 18.64 9.07
N PRO A 330 -2.43 19.29 7.90
CA PRO A 330 -1.38 19.18 6.89
C PRO A 330 -0.04 19.50 7.54
N THR A 331 0.74 18.45 7.78
CA THR A 331 2.11 18.60 8.19
C THR A 331 2.77 19.38 7.06
N PRO A 332 3.43 20.52 7.31
CA PRO A 332 4.19 21.18 6.27
C PRO A 332 5.08 20.12 5.62
N PRO A 333 5.21 20.11 4.28
CA PRO A 333 5.96 19.07 3.60
C PRO A 333 7.30 18.94 4.31
N THR A 334 7.54 17.80 4.95
CA THR A 334 8.86 17.50 5.47
C THR A 334 9.75 17.54 4.24
N PRO A 335 10.69 18.50 4.13
CA PRO A 335 11.46 18.65 2.91
C PRO A 335 12.11 17.30 2.60
N GLU A 336 11.95 16.87 1.35
CA GLU A 336 12.60 15.68 0.81
C GLU A 336 14.05 15.68 1.29
N ARG A 337 14.43 14.63 2.03
CA ARG A 337 15.76 14.51 2.62
C ARG A 337 16.76 14.20 1.53
N SER A 338 17.34 15.23 0.94
CA SER A 338 18.56 15.08 0.19
C SER A 338 19.71 14.72 1.16
N PRO A 339 20.59 13.77 0.84
CA PRO A 339 21.72 13.34 1.68
C PRO A 339 22.82 14.41 1.87
N GLU A 340 22.55 15.66 1.53
CA GLU A 340 23.51 16.77 1.49
C GLU A 340 23.64 17.47 2.85
N HIS A 341 22.72 17.22 3.79
CA HIS A 341 22.64 17.92 5.10
C HIS A 341 22.91 17.01 6.32
N ALA A 342 22.97 15.69 6.14
CA ALA A 342 23.39 14.76 7.18
C ALA A 342 24.93 14.69 7.19
N MET A 343 25.55 15.07 8.31
CA MET A 343 27.00 14.97 8.47
C MET A 343 27.34 13.93 9.53
N ARG A 344 28.46 13.22 9.34
CA ARG A 344 29.03 12.31 10.34
C ARG A 344 30.30 12.90 10.93
N ILE A 345 30.32 13.00 12.26
CA ILE A 345 31.43 13.53 13.05
C ILE A 345 32.13 12.38 13.75
N ALA A 346 33.46 12.29 13.58
CA ALA A 346 34.30 11.31 14.25
C ALA A 346 35.08 11.95 15.40
N ILE A 347 35.06 11.30 16.56
CA ILE A 347 35.73 11.78 17.79
C ILE A 347 36.59 10.66 18.36
N PRO A 348 37.92 10.82 18.46
CA PRO A 348 38.79 9.83 19.07
C PRO A 348 38.51 9.75 20.58
N LEU A 349 38.39 8.55 21.13
CA LEU A 349 38.00 8.32 22.52
C LEU A 349 39.15 7.78 23.37
N ALA A 350 39.21 8.31 24.61
CA ALA A 350 39.93 7.74 25.73
C ALA A 350 39.02 7.79 26.96
N ASN A 351 38.74 6.63 27.57
CA ASN A 351 37.84 6.51 28.72
C ASN A 351 36.44 7.13 28.49
N GLY A 352 35.88 6.99 27.28
CA GLY A 352 34.54 7.48 26.93
C GLY A 352 34.43 8.99 26.69
N ARG A 353 35.54 9.72 26.70
CA ARG A 353 35.64 11.17 26.40
C ARG A 353 36.64 11.39 25.26
N LEU A 354 36.64 12.59 24.68
CA LEU A 354 37.60 12.93 23.63
C LEU A 354 39.05 12.76 24.12
N ALA A 355 39.83 12.02 23.34
CA ALA A 355 41.26 11.81 23.55
C ALA A 355 42.07 13.04 23.15
N GLN A 356 42.94 13.49 24.05
CA GLN A 356 43.82 14.64 23.79
C GLN A 356 44.96 14.32 22.81
N HIS A 357 45.31 13.04 22.64
CA HIS A 357 46.29 12.60 21.65
C HIS A 357 45.61 11.68 20.63
N PHE A 358 45.46 12.16 19.40
CA PHE A 358 44.76 11.44 18.33
C PHE A 358 45.31 10.02 18.09
N GLY A 359 46.64 9.86 18.14
CA GLY A 359 47.32 8.59 17.85
C GLY A 359 47.29 7.52 18.94
N HIS A 360 46.64 7.78 20.09
CA HIS A 360 46.55 6.84 21.21
C HIS A 360 45.11 6.56 21.66
N CYS A 361 44.14 6.71 20.74
CA CYS A 361 42.74 6.42 21.04
C CYS A 361 42.43 4.93 20.89
N ALA A 362 41.62 4.39 21.80
CA ALA A 362 41.19 2.99 21.75
C ALA A 362 39.96 2.79 20.85
N ALA A 363 39.20 3.86 20.61
CA ALA A 363 37.97 3.85 19.82
C ALA A 363 37.69 5.23 19.21
N PHE A 364 36.75 5.28 18.28
CA PHE A 364 36.15 6.50 17.77
C PHE A 364 34.65 6.49 18.04
N ALA A 365 34.09 7.59 18.52
CA ALA A 365 32.66 7.84 18.44
C ALA A 365 32.34 8.44 17.07
N LEU A 366 31.43 7.81 16.33
CA LEU A 366 30.87 8.30 15.08
C LEU A 366 29.46 8.78 15.38
N LEU A 367 29.19 10.05 15.15
CA LEU A 367 27.88 10.67 15.41
C LEU A 367 27.31 11.19 14.10
N ASP A 368 26.11 10.74 13.76
CA ASP A 368 25.34 11.34 12.66
C ASP A 368 24.57 12.53 13.20
N VAL A 369 24.67 13.66 12.51
CA VAL A 369 24.06 14.92 12.93
C VAL A 369 23.23 15.52 11.80
N ASP A 370 22.12 16.13 12.19
CA ASP A 370 21.28 16.94 11.34
C ASP A 370 21.60 18.41 11.62
N LEU A 371 22.27 19.08 10.67
CA LEU A 371 22.72 20.46 10.85
C LEU A 371 21.57 21.47 10.89
N ASP A 372 20.46 21.16 10.24
CA ASP A 372 19.30 22.05 10.16
C ASP A 372 18.53 22.03 11.49
N ARG A 373 18.39 20.83 12.07
CA ARG A 373 17.74 20.65 13.38
C ARG A 373 18.68 20.85 14.57
N ARG A 374 20.00 20.84 14.34
CA ARG A 374 21.04 20.83 15.38
C ARG A 374 20.86 19.67 16.36
N GLU A 375 20.51 18.51 15.85
CA GLU A 375 20.24 17.29 16.63
C GLU A 375 21.24 16.19 16.28
N ILE A 376 21.59 15.39 17.29
CA ILE A 376 22.36 14.15 17.11
C ILE A 376 21.35 13.05 16.77
N LEU A 377 21.48 12.45 15.59
CA LEU A 377 20.60 11.39 15.10
C LEU A 377 20.99 10.03 15.64
N THR A 378 22.29 9.70 15.58
CA THR A 378 22.83 8.41 16.01
C THR A 378 24.21 8.59 16.62
N ARG A 379 24.60 7.64 17.48
CA ARG A 379 25.98 7.48 17.97
C ARG A 379 26.41 6.03 17.85
N GLN A 380 27.61 5.80 17.34
CA GLN A 380 28.25 4.49 17.31
C GLN A 380 29.71 4.61 17.74
N ASP A 381 30.10 3.83 18.75
CA ASP A 381 31.50 3.72 19.16
C ASP A 381 32.16 2.52 18.45
N VAL A 382 33.24 2.77 17.71
CA VAL A 382 33.97 1.76 16.94
C VAL A 382 35.41 1.63 17.46
N PRO A 383 35.93 0.41 17.71
CA PRO A 383 37.33 0.23 18.08
C PRO A 383 38.26 0.80 17.01
N ALA A 384 39.33 1.48 17.45
CA ALA A 384 40.33 2.02 16.54
C ALA A 384 41.14 0.85 15.92
N PRO A 385 41.46 0.89 14.62
CA PRO A 385 42.30 -0.14 13.99
C PRO A 385 43.75 -0.06 14.50
N ASP A 386 44.53 -1.13 14.24
CA ASP A 386 45.95 -1.19 14.61
C ASP A 386 46.72 0.04 14.11
N HIS A 387 47.64 0.53 14.94
CA HIS A 387 48.30 1.82 14.74
C HIS A 387 49.39 1.74 13.66
N GLN A 388 48.96 1.75 12.39
CA GLN A 388 49.85 1.91 11.23
C GLN A 388 49.74 3.34 10.67
N PRO A 389 50.87 4.03 10.42
CA PRO A 389 50.85 5.38 9.84
C PRO A 389 50.07 5.42 8.52
N GLY A 390 49.04 6.26 8.45
CA GLY A 390 48.22 6.47 7.25
C GLY A 390 46.98 5.56 7.10
N LEU A 391 46.71 4.66 8.05
CA LEU A 391 45.56 3.75 8.00
C LEU A 391 44.23 4.45 8.38
N LEU A 392 44.27 5.40 9.31
CA LEU A 392 43.06 6.05 9.86
C LEU A 392 42.31 6.94 8.85
N PRO A 393 42.97 7.74 7.99
CA PRO A 393 42.28 8.57 6.99
C PRO A 393 41.35 7.81 6.02
N PRO A 394 41.81 6.79 5.27
CA PRO A 394 40.91 6.02 4.42
C PRO A 394 39.87 5.25 5.25
N TRP A 395 40.23 4.73 6.42
CA TRP A 395 39.32 3.96 7.28
C TRP A 395 38.13 4.77 7.82
N LEU A 396 38.35 6.05 8.19
CA LEU A 396 37.28 6.96 8.59
C LEU A 396 36.48 7.49 7.39
N ALA A 397 37.13 7.70 6.24
CA ALA A 397 36.46 8.14 5.01
C ALA A 397 35.49 7.07 4.47
N GLU A 398 35.88 5.79 4.48
CA GLU A 398 35.01 4.66 4.12
C GLU A 398 33.79 4.54 5.04
N ARG A 399 33.90 5.05 6.27
CA ARG A 399 32.81 5.11 7.26
C ARG A 399 31.97 6.38 7.14
N GLY A 400 32.23 7.20 6.11
CA GLY A 400 31.47 8.40 5.80
C GLY A 400 31.72 9.57 6.74
N ALA A 401 32.81 9.58 7.52
CA ALA A 401 33.12 10.71 8.39
C ALA A 401 33.40 11.97 7.55
N ASN A 402 32.70 13.06 7.83
CA ASN A 402 32.90 14.35 7.18
C ASN A 402 33.83 15.25 8.01
N ILE A 403 33.76 15.13 9.33
CA ILE A 403 34.48 15.98 10.27
C ILE A 403 35.14 15.14 11.36
N ILE A 404 36.33 15.55 11.80
CA ILE A 404 37.00 15.02 12.99
C ILE A 404 37.15 16.13 14.02
N LEU A 405 36.68 15.89 15.24
CA LEU A 405 37.00 16.73 16.41
C LEU A 405 38.11 16.04 17.21
N ALA A 406 39.27 16.67 17.35
CA ALA A 406 40.43 16.10 18.04
C ALA A 406 41.04 17.08 19.04
N GLY A 407 41.65 16.57 20.11
CA GLY A 407 42.34 17.42 21.10
C GLY A 407 43.67 17.92 20.55
N GLY A 408 44.50 17.00 20.07
CA GLY A 408 45.74 17.31 19.36
C GLY A 408 46.01 16.34 18.22
N MET A 409 46.37 16.88 17.05
CA MET A 409 46.68 16.10 15.84
C MET A 409 47.90 16.70 15.13
N GLY A 410 48.88 15.86 14.77
CA GLY A 410 50.05 16.32 14.01
C GLY A 410 49.70 16.82 12.61
N SER A 411 50.45 17.81 12.11
CA SER A 411 50.19 18.51 10.84
C SER A 411 50.10 17.58 9.63
N ARG A 412 50.95 16.54 9.58
CA ARG A 412 50.92 15.51 8.53
C ARG A 412 49.62 14.70 8.53
N ALA A 413 49.06 14.40 9.71
CA ALA A 413 47.80 13.67 9.80
C ALA A 413 46.62 14.55 9.37
N GLN A 414 46.61 15.83 9.74
CA GLN A 414 45.60 16.79 9.29
C GLN A 414 45.56 16.89 7.76
N GLN A 415 46.73 16.96 7.12
CA GLN A 415 46.85 16.99 5.65
C GLN A 415 46.31 15.72 4.98
N LEU A 416 46.56 14.55 5.58
CA LEU A 416 46.05 13.28 5.06
C LEU A 416 44.51 13.22 5.14
N PHE A 417 43.91 13.66 6.25
CA PHE A 417 42.45 13.73 6.37
C PHE A 417 41.83 14.72 5.37
N ALA A 418 42.45 15.88 5.17
CA ALA A 418 42.01 16.85 4.18
C ALA A 418 42.03 16.28 2.74
N HIS A 419 43.04 15.47 2.39
CA HIS A 419 43.11 14.79 1.09
C HIS A 419 41.95 13.78 0.89
N HIS A 420 41.39 13.24 1.98
CA HIS A 420 40.22 12.37 1.95
C HIS A 420 38.88 13.14 2.11
N GLY A 421 38.90 14.47 2.02
CA GLY A 421 37.69 15.29 2.12
C GLY A 421 37.13 15.41 3.53
N ILE A 422 37.93 15.09 4.55
CA ILE A 422 37.54 15.15 5.97
C ILE A 422 38.08 16.43 6.58
N GLN A 423 37.19 17.29 7.11
CA GLN A 423 37.58 18.49 7.84
C GLN A 423 38.06 18.12 9.25
N VAL A 424 39.20 18.66 9.68
CA VAL A 424 39.73 18.42 11.03
C VAL A 424 39.65 19.69 11.86
N ILE A 425 39.14 19.56 13.09
CA ILE A 425 39.14 20.61 14.10
C ILE A 425 39.97 20.11 15.28
N VAL A 426 41.07 20.81 15.57
CA VAL A 426 42.01 20.48 16.66
C VAL A 426 41.86 21.44 17.84
N GLY A 427 42.47 21.14 18.98
CA GLY A 427 42.38 21.95 20.19
C GLY A 427 41.07 21.75 20.97
N VAL A 428 40.32 20.69 20.67
CA VAL A 428 39.02 20.44 21.28
C VAL A 428 39.20 19.93 22.73
N PRO A 429 38.49 20.48 23.72
CA PRO A 429 38.61 20.07 25.12
C PRO A 429 38.15 18.61 25.32
N SER A 430 38.66 17.96 26.38
CA SER A 430 38.30 16.57 26.69
C SER A 430 36.91 16.49 27.34
N GLU A 431 35.88 16.41 26.52
CA GLU A 431 34.48 16.29 26.94
C GLU A 431 33.81 15.05 26.33
N THR A 432 32.54 14.80 26.68
CA THR A 432 31.76 13.72 26.07
C THR A 432 31.47 14.03 24.60
N PRO A 433 31.43 13.03 23.71
CA PRO A 433 31.14 13.23 22.28
C PRO A 433 29.89 14.05 22.01
N GLU A 434 28.80 13.80 22.75
CA GLU A 434 27.54 14.54 22.60
C GLU A 434 27.71 16.01 22.92
N ALA A 435 28.35 16.35 24.05
CA ALA A 435 28.54 17.73 24.46
C ALA A 435 29.39 18.50 23.43
N LEU A 436 30.41 17.85 22.87
CA LEU A 436 31.27 18.44 21.84
C LEU A 436 30.51 18.68 20.54
N VAL A 437 29.72 17.69 20.10
CA VAL A 437 28.90 17.79 18.88
C VAL A 437 27.81 18.85 19.04
N THR A 438 27.12 18.91 20.17
CA THR A 438 26.14 19.96 20.48
C THR A 438 26.78 21.34 20.48
N ALA A 439 27.94 21.50 21.13
CA ALA A 439 28.67 22.77 21.14
C ALA A 439 29.18 23.18 19.74
N TRP A 440 29.61 22.21 18.93
CA TRP A 440 30.03 22.44 17.56
C TRP A 440 28.87 22.90 16.67
N MET A 441 27.73 22.22 16.70
CA MET A 441 26.52 22.62 15.95
C MET A 441 25.98 24.00 16.40
N ALA A 442 26.16 24.35 17.67
CA ALA A 442 25.79 25.66 18.21
C ALA A 442 26.79 26.78 17.85
N GLY A 443 27.96 26.45 17.27
CA GLY A 443 29.04 27.41 17.01
C GLY A 443 29.73 27.93 18.27
N THR A 444 29.52 27.27 19.41
CA THR A 444 30.05 27.66 20.73
C THR A 444 31.26 26.82 21.15
N LEU A 445 31.71 25.89 20.30
CA LEU A 445 32.88 25.07 20.57
C LEU A 445 34.14 25.95 20.55
N VAL A 446 34.77 26.13 21.72
CA VAL A 446 36.04 26.84 21.85
C VAL A 446 37.19 25.85 21.65
N SER A 447 37.93 25.99 20.55
CA SER A 447 39.17 25.25 20.32
C SER A 447 40.37 26.01 20.89
N GLY A 448 41.20 25.34 21.67
CA GLY A 448 42.49 25.83 22.18
C GLY A 448 43.65 25.61 21.20
N GLU A 449 44.88 25.82 21.68
CA GLU A 449 46.10 25.52 20.91
C GLU A 449 46.26 24.02 20.66
N ASN A 450 46.76 23.63 19.48
CA ASN A 450 47.01 22.24 19.13
C ASN A 450 48.08 21.65 20.06
N VAL A 451 47.72 20.64 20.84
CA VAL A 451 48.61 20.05 21.87
C VAL A 451 49.71 19.15 21.25
N CYS A 452 49.74 18.98 19.92
CA CYS A 452 50.64 18.08 19.20
C CYS A 452 51.44 18.82 18.10
N ASP A 453 52.51 19.53 18.47
CA ASP A 453 53.52 20.08 17.55
C ASP A 453 54.82 19.23 17.55
N HIS A 454 54.69 17.98 17.13
CA HIS A 454 55.83 17.09 16.84
C HIS A 454 55.73 16.49 15.44
#